data_AF-A0A1F9ATN2-F1
#
_entry.id   AF-A0A1F9ATN2-F1
#
_cell.length_a   1.000
_cell.length_b   1.000
_cell.length_c   1.000
_cell.angle_alpha   90.00
_cell.angle_beta   90.00
_cell.angle_gamma   90.00
#
_symmetry.space_group_name_H-M   'P 1'
#
loop_
_entity.id
_entity.type
_entity.pdbx_description
1 polymer ?
#
loop_
_entity_poly.entity_id
_entity_poly.type
_entity_poly.pdbx_seq_one_letter_code
_entity_poly.pdbx_strand_id
1 'polypeptide(L)'
;MIRRHKLKTKDLTPLIGILLLVCLSAGAKSFYGWPKEVVPRSEEGRVMRAIAEALPGLDGKPLQWDAGLVEAARRVAGALARDYRIYHKAFSDDYLYRRVREAGVFETRLYYSYVVFDHEEELSEFIRRRVARSASARSFTHMGAGLVRGSRGSGYLVVILASKLVQLDPFPCELSGPGEVMLSGLTMAFGRRSAVKALLTLPSGSVVPLEMNTRGGRFQGRVPFRQGEGVYRVELILDQGGQSMVAGILEVRVGEPVPGSAVMDFYAGPPHYVTEAEAEMAMVRMINSFRGRQGLPLLRVHPGLMAMAREQSRDMMTHNFFGHESPGRGDFSRRRRAAGFARVPMQENLAVHTSLNGALTALLESPAHRRNLINPDFDSVGVGVVVEEFLGYRNYYITQEFADLGD
;
A
#
# COMPACT_ATOMS: atom_id res chain seq x y z
N MET A 1 -24.89 12.29 32.65
CA MET A 1 -25.45 12.66 31.34
C MET A 1 -24.35 13.25 30.46
N ILE A 2 -23.71 12.46 29.59
CA ILE A 2 -22.71 12.96 28.63
C ILE A 2 -23.35 12.87 27.25
N ARG A 3 -23.67 14.02 26.64
CA ARG A 3 -24.27 14.12 25.30
C ARG A 3 -23.23 13.69 24.24
N ARG A 4 -23.42 12.51 23.65
CA ARG A 4 -22.76 12.09 22.42
C ARG A 4 -23.11 13.06 21.29
N HIS A 5 -22.16 13.88 20.85
CA HIS A 5 -22.28 14.61 19.58
C HIS A 5 -22.13 13.61 18.44
N LYS A 6 -23.26 13.10 17.93
CA LYS A 6 -23.32 12.49 16.60
C LYS A 6 -23.15 13.62 15.59
N LEU A 7 -21.98 13.73 14.97
CA LEU A 7 -21.82 14.45 13.70
C LEU A 7 -22.80 13.80 12.71
N LYS A 8 -23.86 14.54 12.33
CA LYS A 8 -24.85 14.07 11.37
C LYS A 8 -24.23 14.13 9.97
N THR A 9 -24.26 13.00 9.27
CA THR A 9 -23.80 12.80 7.89
C THR A 9 -24.51 13.66 6.83
N LYS A 10 -25.45 14.53 7.20
CA LYS A 10 -26.27 15.32 6.27
C LYS A 10 -25.61 16.62 5.76
N ASP A 11 -24.56 17.12 6.41
CA ASP A 11 -23.94 18.41 6.05
C ASP A 11 -22.72 18.29 5.10
N LEU A 12 -22.27 17.07 4.77
CA LEU A 12 -21.09 16.83 3.92
C LEU A 12 -21.42 16.62 2.43
N THR A 13 -22.67 16.29 2.11
CA THR A 13 -23.14 15.97 0.75
C THR A 13 -22.96 17.13 -0.25
N PRO A 14 -23.24 18.41 0.10
CA PRO A 14 -23.03 19.53 -0.81
C PRO A 14 -21.54 19.79 -1.12
N LEU A 15 -20.68 19.64 -0.10
CA LEU A 15 -19.24 19.88 -0.22
C LEU A 15 -18.58 18.83 -1.11
N ILE A 16 -18.98 17.57 -0.96
CA ILE A 16 -18.53 16.45 -1.79
C ILE A 16 -18.97 16.63 -3.24
N GLY A 17 -20.21 17.08 -3.47
CA GLY A 17 -20.73 17.36 -4.82
C GLY A 17 -19.92 18.46 -5.53
N ILE A 18 -19.55 19.52 -4.81
CA ILE A 18 -18.72 20.62 -5.34
C ILE A 18 -17.30 20.14 -5.64
N LEU A 19 -16.66 19.38 -4.74
CA LEU A 19 -15.34 18.79 -4.97
C LEU A 19 -15.32 17.87 -6.20
N LEU A 20 -16.38 17.07 -6.38
CA LEU A 20 -16.53 16.19 -7.54
C LEU A 20 -16.72 16.99 -8.84
N LEU A 21 -17.49 18.09 -8.81
CA LEU A 21 -17.67 19.00 -9.95
C LEU A 21 -16.36 19.70 -10.34
N VAL A 22 -15.58 20.16 -9.36
CA VAL A 22 -14.25 20.77 -9.60
C VAL A 22 -13.32 19.74 -10.25
N CYS A 23 -13.29 18.52 -9.72
CA CYS A 23 -12.53 17.40 -10.26
C CYS A 23 -12.93 17.02 -11.70
N LEU A 24 -14.23 16.94 -12.00
CA LEU A 24 -14.74 16.64 -13.34
C LEU A 24 -14.47 17.79 -14.32
N SER A 25 -14.56 19.05 -13.86
CA SER A 25 -14.26 20.23 -14.69
C SER A 25 -12.78 20.35 -15.06
N ALA A 26 -11.88 19.69 -14.29
CA ALA A 26 -10.45 19.59 -14.58
C ALA A 26 -10.08 18.45 -15.54
N GLY A 27 -11.06 17.75 -16.13
CA GLY A 27 -10.82 16.70 -17.13
C GLY A 27 -10.39 15.33 -16.59
N ALA A 28 -10.37 15.15 -15.26
CA ALA A 28 -9.94 13.90 -14.64
C ALA A 28 -10.93 12.75 -14.90
N LYS A 29 -10.42 11.61 -15.41
CA LYS A 29 -11.22 10.39 -15.72
C LYS A 29 -11.16 9.33 -14.61
N SER A 30 -10.27 9.49 -13.64
CA SER A 30 -10.06 8.59 -12.52
C SER A 30 -9.70 9.35 -11.24
N PHE A 31 -10.11 8.81 -10.09
CA PHE A 31 -10.03 9.49 -8.79
C PHE A 31 -9.68 8.51 -7.66
N TYR A 32 -8.86 8.95 -6.72
CA TYR A 32 -8.76 8.40 -5.37
C TYR A 32 -9.95 8.87 -4.52
N GLY A 33 -10.27 8.17 -3.43
CA GLY A 33 -11.19 8.69 -2.40
C GLY A 33 -12.67 8.80 -2.84
N TRP A 34 -13.18 7.84 -3.61
CA TRP A 34 -14.53 7.91 -4.20
C TRP A 34 -15.65 8.04 -3.13
N PRO A 35 -16.53 9.04 -3.23
CA PRO A 35 -17.71 9.13 -2.37
C PRO A 35 -18.97 8.82 -3.18
N LYS A 36 -19.27 7.54 -3.43
CA LYS A 36 -20.64 7.09 -3.76
C LYS A 36 -20.84 5.66 -3.29
N GLU A 37 -22.08 5.36 -2.92
CA GLU A 37 -22.63 4.04 -2.68
C GLU A 37 -22.43 3.17 -3.93
N VAL A 38 -21.24 2.59 -4.10
CA VAL A 38 -21.05 1.49 -5.03
C VAL A 38 -21.77 0.32 -4.38
N VAL A 39 -23.03 0.14 -4.78
CA VAL A 39 -23.81 -1.02 -4.36
C VAL A 39 -23.20 -2.23 -5.05
N PRO A 40 -22.70 -3.21 -4.27
CA PRO A 40 -22.21 -4.44 -4.84
C PRO A 40 -23.33 -5.12 -5.63
N ARG A 41 -23.00 -5.71 -6.78
CA ARG A 41 -23.94 -6.61 -7.47
C ARG A 41 -24.24 -7.77 -6.53
N SER A 42 -25.39 -8.42 -6.71
CA SER A 42 -25.83 -9.53 -5.84
C SER A 42 -24.74 -10.62 -5.69
N GLU A 43 -24.07 -10.97 -6.78
CA GLU A 43 -22.97 -11.93 -6.82
C GLU A 43 -21.74 -11.45 -6.06
N GLU A 44 -21.28 -10.21 -6.29
CA GLU A 44 -20.17 -9.59 -5.54
C GLU A 44 -20.49 -9.50 -4.05
N GLY A 45 -21.73 -9.14 -3.70
CA GLY A 45 -22.20 -9.09 -2.32
C GLY A 45 -22.22 -10.47 -1.65
N ARG A 46 -22.54 -11.56 -2.38
CA ARG A 46 -22.41 -12.93 -1.88
C ARG A 46 -20.95 -13.27 -1.57
N VAL A 47 -20.04 -12.99 -2.52
CA VAL A 47 -18.60 -13.21 -2.34
C VAL A 47 -18.06 -12.43 -1.15
N MET A 48 -18.39 -11.15 -1.04
CA MET A 48 -17.89 -10.31 0.06
C MET A 48 -18.42 -10.75 1.42
N ARG A 49 -19.69 -11.17 1.53
CA ARG A 49 -20.21 -11.75 2.77
C ARG A 49 -19.46 -13.03 3.15
N ALA A 50 -19.28 -13.94 2.19
CA ALA A 50 -18.58 -15.20 2.45
C ALA A 50 -17.12 -14.97 2.89
N ILE A 51 -16.43 -13.98 2.31
CA ILE A 51 -15.09 -13.58 2.74
C ILE A 51 -15.12 -12.96 4.14
N ALA A 52 -16.06 -12.05 4.42
CA ALA A 52 -16.16 -11.39 5.72
C ALA A 52 -16.55 -12.36 6.86
N GLU A 53 -17.29 -13.43 6.56
CA GLU A 53 -17.59 -14.53 7.49
C GLU A 53 -16.37 -15.42 7.73
N ALA A 54 -15.56 -15.66 6.70
CA ALA A 54 -14.40 -16.54 6.79
C ALA A 54 -13.12 -15.83 7.31
N LEU A 55 -13.05 -14.50 7.21
CA LEU A 55 -11.91 -13.69 7.67
C LEU A 55 -12.28 -12.77 8.83
N PRO A 56 -11.72 -12.96 10.03
CA PRO A 56 -11.71 -11.90 11.04
C PRO A 56 -10.81 -10.76 10.54
N GLY A 57 -11.35 -9.55 10.43
CA GLY A 57 -10.55 -8.34 10.19
C GLY A 57 -9.79 -7.90 11.43
N LEU A 58 -9.26 -6.67 11.41
CA LEU A 58 -8.42 -6.11 12.49
C LEU A 58 -9.05 -6.27 13.87
N ASP A 59 -8.28 -6.83 14.81
CA ASP A 59 -8.70 -7.13 16.20
C ASP A 59 -9.98 -7.98 16.31
N GLY A 60 -10.26 -8.84 15.31
CA GLY A 60 -11.46 -9.66 15.26
C GLY A 60 -12.72 -8.91 14.84
N LYS A 61 -12.62 -7.64 14.43
CA LYS A 61 -13.73 -6.89 13.85
C LYS A 61 -13.95 -7.31 12.40
N PRO A 62 -15.20 -7.30 11.90
CA PRO A 62 -15.45 -7.63 10.49
C PRO A 62 -14.82 -6.60 9.56
N LEU A 63 -14.37 -7.07 8.39
CA LEU A 63 -13.89 -6.21 7.30
C LEU A 63 -14.99 -5.26 6.84
N GLN A 64 -14.65 -3.98 6.71
CA GLN A 64 -15.59 -2.97 6.23
C GLN A 64 -15.59 -2.94 4.70
N TRP A 65 -16.77 -2.78 4.10
CA TRP A 65 -16.86 -2.67 2.65
C TRP A 65 -16.44 -1.26 2.23
N ASP A 66 -15.60 -1.18 1.21
CA ASP A 66 -15.16 0.09 0.64
C ASP A 66 -15.55 0.18 -0.84
N ALA A 67 -16.34 1.20 -1.17
CA ALA A 67 -16.85 1.42 -2.51
C ALA A 67 -15.73 1.67 -3.54
N GLY A 68 -14.65 2.36 -3.13
CA GLY A 68 -13.49 2.60 -3.96
C GLY A 68 -12.75 1.30 -4.28
N LEU A 69 -12.56 0.44 -3.28
CA LEU A 69 -11.94 -0.88 -3.50
C LEU A 69 -12.79 -1.79 -4.39
N VAL A 70 -14.13 -1.73 -4.28
CA VAL A 70 -15.04 -2.49 -5.17
C VAL A 70 -14.90 -2.02 -6.61
N GLU A 71 -14.96 -0.71 -6.85
CA GLU A 71 -14.80 -0.14 -8.18
C GLU A 71 -13.41 -0.45 -8.76
N ALA A 72 -12.37 -0.35 -7.93
CA ALA A 72 -11.02 -0.70 -8.33
C ALA A 72 -10.93 -2.18 -8.74
N ALA A 73 -11.47 -3.08 -7.93
CA ALA A 73 -11.49 -4.52 -8.24
C ALA A 73 -12.23 -4.82 -9.54
N ARG A 74 -13.35 -4.13 -9.84
CA ARG A 74 -14.08 -4.27 -11.12
C ARG A 74 -13.24 -3.81 -12.31
N ARG A 75 -12.54 -2.68 -12.19
CA ARG A 75 -11.65 -2.16 -13.25
C ARG A 75 -10.53 -3.15 -13.55
N VAL A 76 -9.91 -3.71 -12.51
CA VAL A 76 -8.87 -4.74 -12.65
C VAL A 76 -9.46 -5.99 -13.31
N ALA A 77 -10.59 -6.51 -12.82
CA ALA A 77 -11.26 -7.67 -13.42
C ALA A 77 -11.60 -7.46 -14.90
N GLY A 78 -12.06 -6.25 -15.27
CA GLY A 78 -12.32 -5.89 -16.65
C GLY A 78 -11.07 -5.81 -17.52
N ALA A 79 -9.93 -5.35 -16.97
CA ALA A 79 -8.66 -5.38 -17.68
C ALA A 79 -8.20 -6.83 -17.94
N LEU A 80 -8.29 -7.71 -16.92
CA LEU A 80 -7.98 -9.13 -17.06
C LEU A 80 -8.85 -9.80 -18.14
N ALA A 81 -10.15 -9.48 -18.18
CA ALA A 81 -11.07 -10.02 -19.17
C ALA A 81 -10.76 -9.56 -20.62
N ARG A 82 -10.17 -8.37 -20.80
CA ARG A 82 -9.76 -7.85 -22.12
C ARG A 82 -8.40 -8.39 -22.58
N ASP A 83 -7.46 -8.53 -21.64
CA ASP A 83 -6.09 -8.94 -21.91
C ASP A 83 -5.97 -10.48 -22.08
N TYR A 84 -7.11 -11.19 -22.19
CA TYR A 84 -7.34 -12.64 -22.35
C TYR A 84 -6.46 -13.37 -23.36
N ARG A 85 -5.68 -12.69 -24.22
CA ARG A 85 -4.73 -13.36 -25.13
C ARG A 85 -3.54 -14.02 -24.39
N ILE A 86 -3.40 -13.82 -23.07
CA ILE A 86 -2.35 -14.42 -22.23
C ILE A 86 -2.90 -15.67 -21.51
N TYR A 87 -3.34 -16.68 -22.27
CA TYR A 87 -4.03 -17.85 -21.70
C TYR A 87 -3.14 -18.89 -21.00
N HIS A 88 -1.84 -18.62 -20.83
CA HIS A 88 -0.89 -19.60 -20.27
C HIS A 88 0.20 -19.02 -19.36
N LYS A 89 0.08 -17.75 -18.95
CA LYS A 89 0.98 -17.19 -17.93
C LYS A 89 0.13 -16.67 -16.79
N ALA A 90 0.40 -17.13 -15.57
CA ALA A 90 -0.01 -16.41 -14.38
C ALA A 90 0.40 -14.94 -14.58
N PHE A 91 -0.54 -14.01 -14.41
CA PHE A 91 -0.18 -12.59 -14.45
C PHE A 91 0.91 -12.37 -13.40
N SER A 92 1.96 -11.62 -13.75
CA SER A 92 2.96 -11.28 -12.75
C SER A 92 2.29 -10.46 -11.65
N ASP A 93 2.75 -10.63 -10.40
CA ASP A 93 2.28 -9.81 -9.29
C ASP A 93 2.44 -8.31 -9.59
N ASP A 94 3.47 -7.94 -10.37
CA ASP A 94 3.70 -6.57 -10.83
C ASP A 94 2.59 -6.04 -11.76
N TYR A 95 2.10 -6.87 -12.68
CA TYR A 95 1.00 -6.47 -13.56
C TYR A 95 -0.25 -6.16 -12.73
N LEU A 96 -0.60 -7.02 -11.78
CA LEU A 96 -1.75 -6.82 -10.91
C LEU A 96 -1.58 -5.61 -10.00
N TYR A 97 -0.39 -5.45 -9.40
CA TYR A 97 -0.03 -4.26 -8.62
C TYR A 97 -0.32 -2.99 -9.43
N ARG A 98 0.21 -2.90 -10.66
CA ARG A 98 0.02 -1.73 -11.52
C ARG A 98 -1.46 -1.46 -11.81
N ARG A 99 -2.23 -2.49 -12.15
CA ARG A 99 -3.67 -2.33 -12.40
C ARG A 99 -4.43 -1.86 -11.16
N VAL A 100 -4.07 -2.35 -9.98
CA VAL A 100 -4.65 -1.89 -8.70
C VAL A 100 -4.32 -0.42 -8.43
N ARG A 101 -3.09 0.01 -8.68
CA ARG A 101 -2.67 1.42 -8.53
C ARG A 101 -3.37 2.34 -9.54
N GLU A 102 -3.41 1.96 -10.81
CA GLU A 102 -4.14 2.66 -11.88
C GLU A 102 -5.63 2.78 -11.58
N ALA A 103 -6.18 1.82 -10.85
CA ALA A 103 -7.59 1.82 -10.45
C ALA A 103 -7.90 2.74 -9.26
N GLY A 104 -6.91 3.50 -8.76
CA GLY A 104 -7.10 4.50 -7.70
C GLY A 104 -6.97 3.94 -6.28
N VAL A 105 -6.27 2.81 -6.10
CA VAL A 105 -5.94 2.29 -4.77
C VAL A 105 -4.61 2.87 -4.32
N PHE A 106 -4.63 3.66 -3.25
CA PHE A 106 -3.49 4.44 -2.79
C PHE A 106 -2.82 3.86 -1.54
N GLU A 107 -3.51 2.96 -0.84
CA GLU A 107 -3.04 2.32 0.37
C GLU A 107 -1.75 1.53 0.12
N THR A 108 -0.86 1.51 1.11
CA THR A 108 0.43 0.79 1.03
C THR A 108 0.34 -0.62 1.61
N ARG A 109 -0.61 -0.86 2.52
CA ARG A 109 -0.90 -2.18 3.09
C ARG A 109 -2.07 -2.80 2.35
N LEU A 110 -1.72 -3.49 1.27
CA LEU A 110 -2.66 -4.10 0.33
C LEU A 110 -2.44 -5.60 0.23
N TYR A 111 -3.54 -6.30 0.08
CA TYR A 111 -3.55 -7.64 -0.47
C TYR A 111 -4.55 -7.68 -1.62
N TYR A 112 -4.20 -8.35 -2.71
CA TYR A 112 -5.12 -8.58 -3.81
C TYR A 112 -4.93 -9.98 -4.37
N SER A 113 -6.04 -10.57 -4.84
CA SER A 113 -6.06 -11.88 -5.48
C SER A 113 -7.07 -11.86 -6.62
N TYR A 114 -6.87 -12.73 -7.59
CA TYR A 114 -7.84 -12.97 -8.63
C TYR A 114 -8.14 -14.46 -8.79
N VAL A 115 -9.28 -14.76 -9.40
CA VAL A 115 -9.64 -16.07 -9.92
C VAL A 115 -10.35 -15.90 -11.25
N VAL A 116 -9.95 -16.74 -12.21
CA VAL A 116 -10.66 -16.94 -13.47
C VAL A 116 -11.37 -18.27 -13.34
N PHE A 117 -12.64 -18.33 -13.69
CA PHE A 117 -13.46 -19.53 -13.53
C PHE A 117 -14.45 -19.67 -14.68
N ASP A 118 -14.79 -20.89 -15.05
CA ASP A 118 -15.84 -21.16 -16.03
C ASP A 118 -17.16 -21.56 -15.33
N HIS A 119 -17.07 -22.14 -14.12
CA HIS A 119 -18.22 -22.61 -13.35
C HIS A 119 -18.29 -22.00 -11.92
N GLU A 120 -19.51 -21.85 -11.36
CA GLU A 120 -19.69 -21.21 -10.02
C GLU A 120 -19.07 -22.03 -8.87
N GLU A 121 -18.89 -23.34 -9.05
CA GLU A 121 -18.27 -24.21 -8.06
C GLU A 121 -16.81 -23.82 -7.78
N GLU A 122 -16.07 -23.39 -8.81
CA GLU A 122 -14.68 -22.93 -8.71
C GLU A 122 -14.58 -21.65 -7.87
N LEU A 123 -15.57 -20.77 -7.97
CA LEU A 123 -15.66 -19.57 -7.12
C LEU A 123 -15.89 -19.95 -5.65
N SER A 124 -16.78 -20.91 -5.39
CA SER A 124 -17.02 -21.40 -4.04
C SER A 124 -15.79 -22.08 -3.45
N GLU A 125 -15.05 -22.82 -4.28
CA GLU A 125 -13.78 -23.43 -3.89
C GLU A 125 -12.66 -22.41 -3.65
N PHE A 126 -12.58 -21.35 -4.47
CA PHE A 126 -11.69 -20.22 -4.24
C PHE A 126 -11.91 -19.64 -2.85
N ILE A 127 -13.16 -19.33 -2.49
CA ILE A 127 -13.51 -18.78 -1.18
C ILE A 127 -13.14 -19.78 -0.08
N ARG A 128 -13.59 -21.04 -0.17
CA ARG A 128 -13.33 -22.04 0.88
C ARG A 128 -11.85 -22.33 1.10
N ARG A 129 -11.09 -22.60 0.03
CA ARG A 129 -9.69 -23.05 0.14
C ARG A 129 -8.74 -21.92 0.50
N ARG A 130 -8.92 -20.75 -0.11
CA ARG A 130 -8.01 -19.64 0.11
C ARG A 130 -8.36 -18.96 1.42
N VAL A 131 -9.62 -18.62 1.67
CA VAL A 131 -10.03 -17.75 2.77
C VAL A 131 -9.95 -18.43 4.15
N ALA A 132 -10.17 -19.76 4.24
CA ALA A 132 -10.16 -20.45 5.53
C ALA A 132 -8.77 -20.62 6.19
N ARG A 133 -7.66 -20.29 5.50
CA ARG A 133 -6.28 -20.53 5.98
C ARG A 133 -5.53 -19.24 6.38
N SER A 134 -6.25 -18.16 6.63
CA SER A 134 -5.73 -16.80 6.54
C SER A 134 -5.57 -16.11 7.91
N ALA A 135 -4.52 -16.45 8.66
CA ALA A 135 -4.23 -15.84 9.98
C ALA A 135 -4.00 -14.32 9.92
N SER A 136 -3.37 -13.82 8.86
CA SER A 136 -3.05 -12.39 8.62
C SER A 136 -4.21 -11.51 8.16
N ALA A 137 -5.41 -12.07 7.96
CA ALA A 137 -6.59 -11.25 7.68
C ALA A 137 -6.92 -10.25 8.80
N ARG A 138 -6.45 -10.57 10.02
CA ARG A 138 -6.51 -9.73 11.21
C ARG A 138 -5.69 -8.44 11.14
N SER A 139 -5.11 -8.14 9.99
CA SER A 139 -4.36 -6.92 9.78
C SER A 139 -5.03 -5.96 8.80
N PHE A 140 -6.11 -6.36 8.12
CA PHE A 140 -6.87 -5.53 7.18
C PHE A 140 -8.13 -4.95 7.83
N THR A 141 -8.51 -3.76 7.37
CA THR A 141 -9.71 -3.05 7.87
C THR A 141 -10.82 -2.97 6.84
N HIS A 142 -10.48 -2.98 5.54
CA HIS A 142 -11.44 -2.80 4.45
C HIS A 142 -11.26 -3.84 3.37
N MET A 143 -12.33 -4.05 2.59
CA MET A 143 -12.33 -4.93 1.43
C MET A 143 -13.19 -4.40 0.29
N GLY A 144 -12.87 -4.86 -0.92
CA GLY A 144 -13.71 -4.74 -2.10
C GLY A 144 -13.54 -5.95 -3.02
N ALA A 145 -14.60 -6.32 -3.73
CA ALA A 145 -14.56 -7.38 -4.73
C ALA A 145 -15.26 -6.92 -6.01
N GLY A 146 -14.69 -7.30 -7.16
CA GLY A 146 -15.20 -6.94 -8.48
C GLY A 146 -15.29 -8.15 -9.38
N LEU A 147 -16.44 -8.32 -10.02
CA LEU A 147 -16.71 -9.45 -10.89
C LEU A 147 -17.08 -9.00 -12.31
N VAL A 148 -16.38 -9.54 -13.31
CA VAL A 148 -16.65 -9.30 -14.73
C VAL A 148 -16.81 -10.64 -15.45
N ARG A 149 -17.77 -10.72 -16.37
CA ARG A 149 -17.94 -11.85 -17.28
C ARG A 149 -17.25 -11.54 -18.60
N GLY A 150 -16.40 -12.45 -19.07
CA GLY A 150 -15.71 -12.36 -20.35
C GLY A 150 -16.62 -12.75 -21.52
N SER A 151 -16.15 -12.47 -22.74
CA SER A 151 -16.90 -12.73 -23.98
C SER A 151 -17.16 -14.21 -24.28
N ARG A 152 -16.45 -15.13 -23.62
CA ARG A 152 -16.57 -16.59 -23.78
C ARG A 152 -17.31 -17.29 -22.64
N GLY A 153 -17.95 -16.53 -21.74
CA GLY A 153 -18.68 -17.09 -20.59
C GLY A 153 -17.86 -17.21 -19.29
N SER A 154 -16.53 -17.22 -19.37
CA SER A 154 -15.64 -17.22 -18.19
C SER A 154 -15.89 -16.01 -17.29
N GLY A 155 -15.85 -16.21 -15.98
CA GLY A 155 -15.88 -15.18 -14.95
C GLY A 155 -14.49 -14.77 -14.47
N TYR A 156 -14.35 -13.50 -14.11
CA TYR A 156 -13.15 -12.87 -13.55
C TYR A 156 -13.53 -12.24 -12.23
N LEU A 157 -13.07 -12.79 -11.12
CA LEU A 157 -13.21 -12.19 -9.80
C LEU A 157 -11.86 -11.61 -9.37
N VAL A 158 -11.89 -10.39 -8.87
CA VAL A 158 -10.78 -9.76 -8.14
C VAL A 158 -11.25 -9.42 -6.74
N VAL A 159 -10.42 -9.70 -5.74
CA VAL A 159 -10.61 -9.33 -4.35
C VAL A 159 -9.45 -8.46 -3.91
N ILE A 160 -9.75 -7.34 -3.25
CA ILE A 160 -8.77 -6.42 -2.68
C ILE A 160 -9.08 -6.26 -1.18
N LEU A 161 -8.06 -6.43 -0.34
CA LEU A 161 -8.08 -6.13 1.09
C LEU A 161 -7.10 -4.99 1.35
N ALA A 162 -7.49 -4.03 2.18
CA ALA A 162 -6.67 -2.86 2.49
C ALA A 162 -6.72 -2.52 3.98
N SER A 163 -5.61 -1.98 4.48
CA SER A 163 -5.57 -1.36 5.80
C SER A 163 -5.56 0.15 5.63
N LYS A 164 -6.73 0.76 5.86
CA LYS A 164 -6.90 2.20 5.70
C LYS A 164 -6.50 2.94 6.97
N LEU A 165 -5.53 3.83 6.85
CA LEU A 165 -5.12 4.77 7.90
C LEU A 165 -5.78 6.14 7.72
N VAL A 166 -6.16 6.47 6.48
CA VAL A 166 -6.90 7.67 6.11
C VAL A 166 -8.01 7.32 5.13
N GLN A 167 -9.08 8.11 5.15
CA GLN A 167 -10.11 8.16 4.14
C GLN A 167 -9.94 9.47 3.37
N LEU A 168 -9.77 9.38 2.05
CA LEU A 168 -9.67 10.56 1.20
C LEU A 168 -11.05 11.04 0.75
N ASP A 169 -11.21 12.36 0.69
CA ASP A 169 -12.19 12.98 -0.21
C ASP A 169 -11.69 12.79 -1.66
N PRO A 170 -12.56 12.88 -2.69
CA PRO A 170 -12.16 12.60 -4.05
C PRO A 170 -10.97 13.46 -4.51
N PHE A 171 -9.96 12.80 -5.07
CA PHE A 171 -8.71 13.43 -5.52
C PHE A 171 -8.29 12.85 -6.87
N PRO A 172 -7.88 13.68 -7.86
CA PRO A 172 -7.64 13.21 -9.22
C PRO A 172 -6.40 12.32 -9.32
N CYS A 173 -6.48 11.27 -10.14
CA CYS A 173 -5.29 10.51 -10.56
C CYS A 173 -4.62 11.14 -11.80
N GLU A 174 -5.34 12.01 -12.51
CA GLU A 174 -4.89 12.62 -13.76
C GLU A 174 -5.35 14.08 -13.85
N LEU A 175 -4.51 14.93 -14.40
CA LEU A 175 -4.78 16.34 -14.68
C LEU A 175 -4.40 16.64 -16.13
N SER A 176 -5.27 17.34 -16.86
CA SER A 176 -5.00 17.70 -18.26
C SER A 176 -3.85 18.69 -18.44
N GLY A 177 -3.45 19.37 -17.37
CA GLY A 177 -2.31 20.29 -17.39
C GLY A 177 -1.92 20.75 -15.99
N PRO A 178 -0.84 21.57 -15.88
CA PRO A 178 -0.34 22.05 -14.61
C PRO A 178 -1.41 22.79 -13.79
N GLY A 179 -1.38 22.64 -12.48
CA GLY A 179 -2.42 23.18 -11.62
C GLY A 179 -2.13 23.06 -10.13
N GLU A 180 -3.15 23.28 -9.31
CA GLU A 180 -3.10 23.05 -7.88
C GLU A 180 -4.42 22.45 -7.43
N VAL A 181 -4.36 21.39 -6.62
CA VAL A 181 -5.55 20.65 -6.18
C VAL A 181 -5.60 20.59 -4.66
N MET A 182 -6.79 20.74 -4.09
CA MET A 182 -7.02 20.52 -2.67
C MET A 182 -7.00 19.01 -2.39
N LEU A 183 -6.08 18.58 -1.54
CA LEU A 183 -6.06 17.25 -0.95
C LEU A 183 -6.72 17.33 0.41
N SER A 184 -7.78 16.55 0.65
CA SER A 184 -8.46 16.52 1.94
C SER A 184 -8.98 15.13 2.29
N GLY A 185 -9.25 14.90 3.57
CA GLY A 185 -9.78 13.63 4.05
C GLY A 185 -9.92 13.56 5.56
N LEU A 186 -10.13 12.34 6.06
CA LEU A 186 -10.26 12.02 7.48
C LEU A 186 -9.22 10.98 7.89
N THR A 187 -8.60 11.16 9.05
CA THR A 187 -7.78 10.12 9.68
C THR A 187 -8.67 9.04 10.29
N MET A 188 -8.26 7.79 10.21
CA MET A 188 -8.94 6.67 10.87
C MET A 188 -8.45 6.41 12.30
N ALA A 189 -7.48 7.21 12.78
CA ALA A 189 -6.90 7.18 14.12
C ALA A 189 -7.82 7.80 15.21
N PHE A 190 -9.05 7.31 15.34
CA PHE A 190 -10.01 7.87 16.30
C PHE A 190 -9.51 7.78 17.76
N GLY A 191 -9.59 8.89 18.49
CA GLY A 191 -9.33 8.92 19.93
C GLY A 191 -7.87 9.13 20.36
N ARG A 192 -6.91 9.27 19.41
CA ARG A 192 -5.56 9.75 19.70
C ARG A 192 -5.30 11.09 19.00
N ARG A 193 -4.39 11.90 19.53
CA ARG A 193 -3.88 13.06 18.77
C ARG A 193 -3.11 12.51 17.57
N SER A 194 -3.55 12.90 16.38
CA SER A 194 -2.92 12.54 15.11
C SER A 194 -2.80 13.74 14.21
N ALA A 195 -1.77 13.73 13.36
CA ALA A 195 -1.56 14.70 12.30
C ALA A 195 -1.25 13.98 11.00
N VAL A 196 -1.75 14.50 9.87
CA VAL A 196 -1.35 14.03 8.55
C VAL A 196 -0.32 15.01 7.99
N LYS A 197 0.84 14.48 7.64
CA LYS A 197 1.89 15.16 6.86
C LYS A 197 1.82 14.65 5.43
N ALA A 198 2.34 15.42 4.48
CA ALA A 198 2.45 14.97 3.11
C ALA A 198 3.77 15.39 2.46
N LEU A 199 4.28 14.55 1.57
CA LEU A 199 5.45 14.81 0.75
C LEU A 199 5.04 14.74 -0.72
N LEU A 200 5.50 15.68 -1.54
CA LEU A 200 5.31 15.68 -2.98
C LEU A 200 6.63 15.35 -3.66
N THR A 201 6.65 14.28 -4.43
CA THR A 201 7.73 13.97 -5.38
C THR A 201 7.37 14.56 -6.72
N LEU A 202 8.23 15.43 -7.23
CA LEU A 202 8.12 16.06 -8.55
C LEU A 202 8.53 15.06 -9.66
N PRO A 203 8.19 15.32 -10.94
CA PRO A 203 8.67 14.52 -12.06
C PRO A 203 10.20 14.40 -12.15
N SER A 204 10.92 15.40 -11.64
CA SER A 204 12.39 15.39 -11.51
C SER A 204 12.92 14.37 -10.48
N GLY A 205 12.05 13.81 -9.64
CA GLY A 205 12.41 13.00 -8.48
C GLY A 205 12.71 13.81 -7.21
N SER A 206 12.73 15.15 -7.29
CA SER A 206 12.88 16.01 -6.11
C SER A 206 11.69 15.88 -5.17
N VAL A 207 11.93 15.85 -3.86
CA VAL A 207 10.89 15.74 -2.84
C VAL A 207 10.73 17.06 -2.12
N VAL A 208 9.50 17.56 -2.03
CA VAL A 208 9.14 18.78 -1.30
C VAL A 208 8.08 18.46 -0.23
N PRO A 209 8.22 18.96 1.01
CA PRO A 209 7.17 18.82 2.01
C PRO A 209 5.96 19.68 1.64
N LEU A 210 4.76 19.18 1.96
CA LEU A 210 3.51 19.91 1.78
C LEU A 210 2.98 20.39 3.14
N GLU A 211 2.46 21.62 3.14
CA GLU A 211 1.75 22.15 4.30
C GLU A 211 0.38 21.47 4.42
N MET A 212 0.19 20.76 5.54
CA MET A 212 -1.04 20.06 5.86
C MET A 212 -1.58 20.56 7.20
N ASN A 213 -2.86 20.91 7.23
CA ASN A 213 -3.57 21.23 8.46
C ASN A 213 -4.42 20.02 8.87
N THR A 214 -4.26 19.53 10.10
CA THR A 214 -5.11 18.48 10.67
C THR A 214 -5.85 18.99 11.90
N ARG A 215 -7.19 19.02 11.85
CA ARG A 215 -8.04 19.45 12.96
C ARG A 215 -9.25 18.53 13.12
N GLY A 216 -9.45 18.00 14.32
CA GLY A 216 -10.58 17.11 14.61
C GLY A 216 -10.58 15.84 13.76
N GLY A 217 -9.39 15.34 13.36
CA GLY A 217 -9.23 14.20 12.47
C GLY A 217 -9.42 14.50 10.98
N ARG A 218 -9.90 15.69 10.60
CA ARG A 218 -9.94 16.13 9.20
C ARG A 218 -8.60 16.76 8.83
N PHE A 219 -8.05 16.36 7.70
CA PHE A 219 -6.85 16.95 7.14
C PHE A 219 -7.13 17.62 5.80
N GLN A 220 -6.37 18.67 5.50
CA GLN A 220 -6.38 19.31 4.19
C GLN A 220 -5.06 20.02 3.88
N GLY A 221 -4.72 20.12 2.61
CA GLY A 221 -3.57 20.87 2.10
C GLY A 221 -3.65 21.05 0.59
N ARG A 222 -2.95 22.05 0.05
CA ARG A 222 -2.90 22.31 -1.39
C ARG A 222 -1.70 21.59 -1.99
N VAL A 223 -1.93 20.85 -3.07
CA VAL A 223 -0.87 20.13 -3.80
C VAL A 223 -0.58 20.87 -5.10
N PRO A 224 0.62 21.47 -5.25
CA PRO A 224 1.00 22.14 -6.48
C PRO A 224 1.54 21.14 -7.51
N PHE A 225 0.91 21.09 -8.68
CA PHE A 225 1.33 20.31 -9.85
C PHE A 225 1.83 21.26 -10.93
N ARG A 226 2.85 22.08 -10.64
CA ARG A 226 3.23 23.23 -11.48
C ARG A 226 4.57 23.07 -12.19
N GLN A 227 5.38 22.09 -11.80
CA GLN A 227 6.75 21.88 -12.26
C GLN A 227 6.84 21.01 -13.53
N GLY A 228 5.98 21.31 -14.51
CA GLY A 228 5.92 20.62 -15.79
C GLY A 228 5.00 19.39 -15.81
N GLU A 229 4.90 18.79 -16.99
CA GLU A 229 4.17 17.54 -17.22
C GLU A 229 4.95 16.33 -16.70
N GLY A 230 4.23 15.25 -16.43
CA GLY A 230 4.80 13.98 -15.97
C GLY A 230 4.08 13.43 -14.75
N VAL A 231 4.79 12.56 -14.02
CA VAL A 231 4.24 11.82 -12.88
C VAL A 231 4.67 12.47 -11.57
N TYR A 232 3.68 12.90 -10.78
CA TYR A 232 3.86 13.38 -9.42
C TYR A 232 3.44 12.30 -8.44
N ARG A 233 4.08 12.25 -7.27
CA ARG A 233 3.67 11.34 -6.18
C ARG A 233 3.42 12.11 -4.90
N VAL A 234 2.24 11.92 -4.32
CA VAL A 234 1.87 12.48 -3.01
C VAL A 234 1.90 11.35 -1.99
N GLU A 235 2.88 11.37 -1.10
CA GLU A 235 2.95 10.45 0.03
C GLU A 235 2.27 11.07 1.24
N LEU A 236 1.25 10.39 1.77
CA LEU A 236 0.57 10.75 3.02
C LEU A 236 1.21 9.99 4.18
N ILE A 237 1.56 10.72 5.23
CA ILE A 237 2.16 10.16 6.44
C ILE A 237 1.25 10.51 7.62
N LEU A 238 0.71 9.49 8.27
CA LEU A 238 -0.04 9.63 9.52
C LEU A 238 0.95 9.61 10.68
N ASP A 239 1.02 10.71 11.42
CA ASP A 239 1.73 10.82 12.69
C ASP A 239 0.73 10.64 13.84
N GLN A 240 0.96 9.64 14.70
CA GLN A 240 0.11 9.33 15.84
C GLN A 240 0.98 9.02 17.05
N GLY A 241 1.04 9.94 18.02
CA GLY A 241 1.80 9.72 19.25
C GLY A 241 3.32 9.54 19.04
N GLY A 242 3.90 10.20 18.03
CA GLY A 242 5.33 10.08 17.70
C GLY A 242 5.64 8.94 16.72
N GLN A 243 4.63 8.24 16.25
CA GLN A 243 4.77 7.19 15.24
C GLN A 243 4.31 7.71 13.89
N SER A 244 5.21 7.66 12.92
CA SER A 244 4.90 8.00 11.54
C SER A 244 4.70 6.72 10.73
N MET A 245 3.54 6.60 10.10
CA MET A 245 3.21 5.52 9.19
C MET A 245 2.83 6.11 7.84
N VAL A 246 3.34 5.53 6.75
CA VAL A 246 2.89 5.89 5.41
C VAL A 246 1.45 5.42 5.24
N ALA A 247 0.52 6.39 5.22
CA ALA A 247 -0.91 6.16 5.13
C ALA A 247 -1.37 5.85 3.70
N GLY A 248 -0.60 6.29 2.71
CA GLY A 248 -0.83 5.97 1.32
C GLY A 248 0.02 6.82 0.38
N ILE A 249 0.17 6.37 -0.86
CA ILE A 249 0.93 7.04 -1.91
C ILE A 249 0.02 7.21 -3.11
N LEU A 250 -0.26 8.44 -3.49
CA LEU A 250 -1.08 8.79 -4.64
C LEU A 250 -0.18 9.14 -5.81
N GLU A 251 -0.39 8.50 -6.95
CA GLU A 251 0.25 8.88 -8.22
C GLU A 251 -0.70 9.78 -9.01
N VAL A 252 -0.21 10.96 -9.42
CA VAL A 252 -0.96 11.92 -10.23
C VAL A 252 -0.21 12.18 -11.52
N ARG A 253 -0.85 11.88 -12.65
CA ARG A 253 -0.31 12.19 -13.98
C ARG A 253 -0.76 13.58 -14.42
N VAL A 254 0.15 14.38 -14.94
CA VAL A 254 -0.12 15.74 -15.42
C VAL A 254 0.31 15.85 -16.88
N GLY A 255 -0.60 16.24 -17.77
CA GLY A 255 -0.33 16.37 -19.21
C GLY A 255 -0.66 15.11 -20.01
N GLU A 256 -0.12 15.01 -21.22
CA GLU A 256 -0.34 13.88 -22.13
C GLU A 256 0.19 12.56 -21.53
N PRO A 257 -0.38 11.39 -21.92
CA PRO A 257 0.08 10.10 -21.42
C PRO A 257 1.57 9.93 -21.75
N VAL A 258 2.42 9.95 -20.72
CA VAL A 258 3.79 9.48 -20.87
C VAL A 258 3.70 8.02 -21.30
N PRO A 259 4.24 7.61 -22.48
CA PRO A 259 4.31 6.22 -22.88
C PRO A 259 4.89 5.43 -21.71
N GLY A 260 4.16 4.41 -21.28
CA GLY A 260 4.28 3.76 -19.98
C GLY A 260 5.70 3.78 -19.42
N SER A 261 5.84 4.43 -18.26
CA SER A 261 7.07 4.49 -17.45
C SER A 261 7.96 3.26 -17.71
N ALA A 262 9.02 3.48 -18.50
CA ALA A 262 10.02 2.50 -18.90
C ALA A 262 10.94 2.11 -17.73
N VAL A 263 10.36 1.90 -16.55
CA VAL A 263 11.05 1.29 -15.39
C VAL A 263 10.95 -0.24 -15.47
N MET A 264 10.20 -0.78 -16.43
CA MET A 264 9.74 -2.17 -16.47
C MET A 264 10.54 -3.13 -17.39
N ASP A 265 11.71 -2.70 -17.90
CA ASP A 265 12.63 -3.61 -18.59
C ASP A 265 13.56 -4.38 -17.64
N PHE A 266 13.44 -4.14 -16.34
CA PHE A 266 13.94 -5.08 -15.33
C PHE A 266 12.78 -6.02 -14.93
N TYR A 267 13.09 -7.23 -14.49
CA TYR A 267 12.18 -8.21 -13.88
C TYR A 267 11.55 -9.26 -14.81
N ALA A 268 12.39 -10.15 -15.34
CA ALA A 268 12.07 -11.57 -15.26
C ALA A 268 11.73 -11.89 -13.78
N GLY A 269 10.59 -12.56 -13.53
CA GLY A 269 10.08 -12.81 -12.17
C GLY A 269 11.18 -13.37 -11.25
N PRO A 270 11.27 -12.94 -9.98
CA PRO A 270 12.34 -13.40 -9.11
C PRO A 270 12.23 -14.91 -8.85
N PRO A 271 13.34 -15.61 -8.63
CA PRO A 271 13.34 -17.02 -8.25
C PRO A 271 12.51 -17.20 -6.98
N HIS A 272 11.74 -18.29 -6.91
CA HIS A 272 11.18 -18.73 -5.64
C HIS A 272 12.34 -19.02 -4.68
N TYR A 273 12.55 -18.16 -3.69
CA TYR A 273 13.56 -18.39 -2.66
C TYR A 273 13.15 -19.59 -1.82
N VAL A 274 14.06 -20.55 -1.66
CA VAL A 274 13.82 -21.81 -0.96
C VAL A 274 13.73 -21.55 0.54
N THR A 275 14.45 -20.55 1.06
CA THR A 275 14.44 -20.18 2.48
C THR A 275 14.29 -18.68 2.73
N GLU A 276 13.88 -18.31 3.96
CA GLU A 276 13.85 -16.92 4.44
C GLU A 276 15.24 -16.28 4.42
N ALA A 277 16.28 -17.01 4.82
CA ALA A 277 17.67 -16.52 4.81
C ALA A 277 18.18 -16.18 3.39
N GLU A 278 17.80 -16.97 2.39
CA GLU A 278 18.10 -16.66 0.99
C GLU A 278 17.41 -15.38 0.53
N ALA A 279 16.15 -15.18 0.94
CA ALA A 279 15.37 -13.99 0.63
C ALA A 279 15.97 -12.73 1.28
N GLU A 280 16.42 -12.81 2.54
CA GLU A 280 17.12 -11.71 3.21
C GLU A 280 18.37 -11.28 2.45
N MET A 281 19.23 -12.24 2.12
CA MET A 281 20.48 -11.95 1.39
C MET A 281 20.20 -11.47 -0.04
N ALA A 282 19.12 -11.93 -0.67
CA ALA A 282 18.70 -11.39 -1.97
C ALA A 282 18.29 -9.93 -1.87
N MET A 283 17.49 -9.56 -0.88
CA MET A 283 17.11 -8.16 -0.63
C MET A 283 18.34 -7.29 -0.34
N VAL A 284 19.30 -7.75 0.49
CA VAL A 284 20.58 -7.04 0.70
C VAL A 284 21.31 -6.79 -0.63
N ARG A 285 21.44 -7.80 -1.48
CA ARG A 285 22.09 -7.65 -2.79
C ARG A 285 21.36 -6.65 -3.68
N MET A 286 20.03 -6.65 -3.66
CA MET A 286 19.24 -5.69 -4.43
C MET A 286 19.44 -4.26 -3.92
N ILE A 287 19.47 -4.03 -2.60
CA ILE A 287 19.78 -2.74 -1.98
C ILE A 287 21.16 -2.25 -2.42
N ASN A 288 22.20 -3.08 -2.28
CA ASN A 288 23.57 -2.72 -2.66
C ASN A 288 23.74 -2.52 -4.16
N SER A 289 23.05 -3.30 -4.99
CA SER A 289 23.03 -3.09 -6.44
C SER A 289 22.39 -1.76 -6.83
N PHE A 290 21.32 -1.35 -6.13
CA PHE A 290 20.73 -0.03 -6.30
C PHE A 290 21.69 1.06 -5.84
N ARG A 291 22.26 0.96 -4.63
CA ARG A 291 23.22 1.95 -4.08
C ARG A 291 24.45 2.13 -4.98
N GLY A 292 25.06 1.04 -5.44
CA GLY A 292 26.20 1.09 -6.35
C GLY A 292 25.87 1.80 -7.68
N ARG A 293 24.67 1.60 -8.23
CA ARG A 293 24.19 2.33 -9.42
C ARG A 293 23.94 3.82 -9.17
N GLN A 294 23.74 4.22 -7.92
CA GLN A 294 23.63 5.63 -7.52
C GLN A 294 24.98 6.23 -7.10
N GLY A 295 26.09 5.47 -7.19
CA GLY A 295 27.40 5.91 -6.72
C GLY A 295 27.54 6.00 -5.20
N LEU A 296 26.64 5.35 -4.45
CA LEU A 296 26.67 5.32 -2.98
C LEU A 296 27.54 4.15 -2.46
N PRO A 297 28.18 4.30 -1.29
CA PRO A 297 28.87 3.21 -0.61
C PRO A 297 27.95 2.02 -0.37
N LEU A 298 28.47 0.81 -0.58
CA LEU A 298 27.75 -0.43 -0.31
C LEU A 298 27.63 -0.65 1.20
N LEU A 299 26.49 -1.18 1.65
CA LEU A 299 26.23 -1.51 3.04
C LEU A 299 26.80 -2.87 3.38
N ARG A 300 27.45 -2.99 4.54
CA ARG A 300 27.91 -4.27 5.12
C ARG A 300 26.77 -4.98 5.83
N VAL A 301 26.71 -6.30 5.72
CA VAL A 301 25.72 -7.08 6.47
C VAL A 301 26.17 -7.20 7.92
N HIS A 302 25.34 -6.77 8.86
CA HIS A 302 25.62 -6.90 10.29
C HIS A 302 24.71 -7.95 10.95
N PRO A 303 25.26 -9.06 11.52
CA PRO A 303 24.45 -10.15 12.08
C PRO A 303 23.46 -9.72 13.17
N GLY A 304 23.85 -8.77 14.03
CA GLY A 304 22.95 -8.25 15.07
C GLY A 304 21.77 -7.46 14.51
N LEU A 305 21.98 -6.74 13.39
CA LEU A 305 20.89 -6.04 12.70
C LEU A 305 19.96 -7.04 12.00
N MET A 306 20.53 -8.09 11.39
CA MET A 306 19.75 -9.17 10.78
C MET A 306 18.84 -9.85 11.81
N ALA A 307 19.36 -10.15 13.00
CA ALA A 307 18.58 -10.75 14.08
C ALA A 307 17.43 -9.84 14.53
N MET A 308 17.72 -8.55 14.78
CA MET A 308 16.71 -7.56 15.16
C MET A 308 15.60 -7.41 14.08
N ALA A 309 16.00 -7.35 12.80
CA ALA A 309 15.09 -7.24 11.67
C ALA A 309 14.19 -8.48 11.52
N ARG A 310 14.77 -9.69 11.66
CA ARG A 310 14.03 -10.96 11.63
C ARG A 310 12.98 -11.02 12.72
N GLU A 311 13.36 -10.65 13.94
CA GLU A 311 12.42 -10.61 15.05
C GLU A 311 11.28 -9.64 14.76
N GLN A 312 11.55 -8.46 14.19
CA GLN A 312 10.48 -7.52 13.83
C GLN A 312 9.55 -8.07 12.74
N SER A 313 10.10 -8.67 11.68
CA SER A 313 9.29 -9.29 10.62
C SER A 313 8.42 -10.43 11.14
N ARG A 314 8.99 -11.28 12.01
CA ARG A 314 8.25 -12.37 12.67
C ARG A 314 7.17 -11.84 13.59
N ASP A 315 7.47 -10.78 14.33
CA ASP A 315 6.54 -10.16 15.28
C ASP A 315 5.35 -9.54 14.55
N MET A 316 5.58 -8.79 13.47
CA MET A 316 4.52 -8.25 12.61
C MET A 316 3.59 -9.36 12.09
N MET A 317 4.17 -10.47 11.61
CA MET A 317 3.40 -11.63 11.14
C MET A 317 2.61 -12.30 12.28
N THR A 318 3.29 -12.66 13.37
CA THR A 318 2.70 -13.45 14.47
C THR A 318 1.62 -12.70 15.24
N HIS A 319 1.78 -11.40 15.43
CA HIS A 319 0.84 -10.57 16.17
C HIS A 319 -0.08 -9.75 15.25
N ASN A 320 -0.07 -10.02 13.94
CA ASN A 320 -0.99 -9.44 12.94
C ASN A 320 -1.01 -7.91 12.91
N PHE A 321 0.15 -7.27 13.08
CA PHE A 321 0.29 -5.82 13.00
C PHE A 321 1.32 -5.43 11.93
N PHE A 322 1.32 -4.15 11.58
CA PHE A 322 2.37 -3.59 10.72
C PHE A 322 2.65 -2.16 11.11
N GLY A 323 3.86 -1.95 11.59
CA GLY A 323 4.32 -0.67 12.07
C GLY A 323 5.62 -0.82 12.85
N HIS A 324 6.21 0.33 13.15
CA HIS A 324 7.49 0.46 13.83
C HIS A 324 7.40 0.15 15.34
N GLU A 325 6.19 0.12 15.91
CA GLU A 325 5.93 -0.29 17.29
C GLU A 325 5.36 -1.70 17.34
N SER A 326 6.04 -2.55 18.10
CA SER A 326 5.54 -3.86 18.48
C SER A 326 4.61 -3.75 19.70
N PRO A 327 3.44 -4.40 19.70
CA PRO A 327 2.57 -4.50 20.87
C PRO A 327 3.26 -5.09 22.11
N GLY A 328 4.20 -6.02 21.91
CA GLY A 328 4.92 -6.70 23.01
C GLY A 328 6.33 -6.16 23.25
N ARG A 329 7.07 -5.84 22.17
CA ARG A 329 8.48 -5.40 22.24
C ARG A 329 8.64 -3.88 22.33
N GLY A 330 7.58 -3.12 22.10
CA GLY A 330 7.56 -1.66 22.11
C GLY A 330 8.13 -1.03 20.83
N ASP A 331 8.43 0.26 20.91
CA ASP A 331 8.87 1.07 19.77
C ASP A 331 10.27 0.69 19.24
N PHE A 332 10.61 1.24 18.07
CA PHE A 332 11.92 1.10 17.43
C PHE A 332 13.08 1.44 18.39
N SER A 333 12.93 2.50 19.20
CA SER A 333 13.95 2.92 20.17
C SER A 333 14.17 1.89 21.28
N ARG A 334 13.12 1.22 21.75
CA ARG A 334 13.21 0.14 22.74
C ARG A 334 13.84 -1.10 22.12
N ARG A 335 13.44 -1.47 20.91
CA ARG A 335 14.01 -2.63 20.18
C ARG A 335 15.51 -2.45 19.92
N ARG A 336 15.94 -1.30 19.40
CA ARG A 336 17.38 -1.05 19.16
C ARG A 336 18.20 -1.04 20.45
N ARG A 337 17.66 -0.50 21.56
CA ARG A 337 18.31 -0.56 22.88
C ARG A 337 18.47 -2.00 23.36
N ALA A 338 17.43 -2.81 23.24
CA ALA A 338 17.46 -4.22 23.64
C ALA A 338 18.46 -5.04 22.80
N ALA A 339 18.62 -4.69 21.52
CA ALA A 339 19.59 -5.32 20.61
C ALA A 339 21.03 -4.78 20.74
N GLY A 340 21.31 -3.87 21.68
CA GLY A 340 22.66 -3.33 21.92
C GLY A 340 23.02 -2.07 21.11
N PHE A 341 22.10 -1.50 20.34
CA PHE A 341 22.33 -0.36 19.44
C PHE A 341 21.80 0.99 20.00
N ALA A 342 21.85 1.18 21.32
CA ALA A 342 21.21 2.31 22.00
C ALA A 342 21.66 3.71 21.53
N ARG A 343 22.90 3.84 21.07
CA ARG A 343 23.53 5.12 20.66
C ARG A 343 23.94 5.16 19.19
N VAL A 344 23.56 4.13 18.43
CA VAL A 344 23.87 4.03 17.00
C VAL A 344 22.83 4.83 16.21
N PRO A 345 23.23 5.70 15.26
CA PRO A 345 22.32 6.28 14.30
C PRO A 345 21.72 5.17 13.44
N MET A 346 20.39 4.99 13.50
CA MET A 346 19.71 3.92 12.80
C MET A 346 18.36 4.37 12.23
N GLN A 347 17.95 3.70 11.16
CA GLN A 347 16.63 3.87 10.56
C GLN A 347 16.06 2.52 10.11
N GLU A 348 14.74 2.43 10.10
CA GLU A 348 14.01 1.20 9.77
C GLU A 348 13.11 1.44 8.55
N ASN A 349 13.14 0.51 7.59
CA ASN A 349 12.10 0.38 6.57
C ASN A 349 11.30 -0.91 6.83
N LEU A 350 9.99 -0.83 6.63
CA LEU A 350 9.07 -1.97 6.73
C LEU A 350 8.32 -2.14 5.42
N ALA A 351 8.19 -3.38 4.95
CA ALA A 351 7.36 -3.69 3.79
C ALA A 351 6.61 -5.01 4.00
N VAL A 352 5.41 -5.09 3.42
CA VAL A 352 4.75 -6.36 3.13
C VAL A 352 4.41 -6.36 1.65
N HIS A 353 4.88 -7.37 0.93
CA HIS A 353 4.65 -7.48 -0.51
C HIS A 353 4.61 -8.94 -0.95
N THR A 354 4.01 -9.22 -2.11
CA THR A 354 3.98 -10.57 -2.72
C THR A 354 5.33 -10.99 -3.33
N SER A 355 6.30 -10.09 -3.38
CA SER A 355 7.63 -10.34 -3.96
C SER A 355 8.67 -9.37 -3.40
N LEU A 356 9.94 -9.79 -3.34
CA LEU A 356 11.05 -8.92 -2.90
C LEU A 356 11.27 -7.74 -3.86
N ASN A 357 11.16 -7.96 -5.18
CA ASN A 357 11.31 -6.90 -6.18
C ASN A 357 10.25 -5.83 -6.00
N GLY A 358 8.97 -6.24 -5.89
CA GLY A 358 7.90 -5.29 -5.64
C GLY A 358 8.04 -4.57 -4.30
N ALA A 359 8.52 -5.25 -3.25
CA ALA A 359 8.82 -4.62 -1.97
C ALA A 359 9.89 -3.52 -2.10
N LEU A 360 11.02 -3.81 -2.75
CA LEU A 360 12.07 -2.80 -2.94
C LEU A 360 11.58 -1.65 -3.81
N THR A 361 10.86 -1.93 -4.89
CA THR A 361 10.25 -0.90 -5.74
C THR A 361 9.32 0.01 -4.93
N ALA A 362 8.41 -0.56 -4.14
CA ALA A 362 7.49 0.22 -3.30
C ALA A 362 8.22 1.09 -2.26
N LEU A 363 9.31 0.56 -1.66
CA LEU A 363 10.15 1.32 -0.74
C LEU A 363 10.92 2.46 -1.47
N LEU A 364 11.34 2.25 -2.71
CA LEU A 364 12.01 3.27 -3.52
C LEU A 364 11.06 4.35 -4.05
N GLU A 365 9.79 4.00 -4.27
CA GLU A 365 8.72 4.92 -4.68
C GLU A 365 8.24 5.81 -3.53
N SER A 366 8.53 5.42 -2.28
CA SER A 366 8.20 6.18 -1.08
C SER A 366 9.35 7.06 -0.64
N PRO A 367 9.26 8.40 -0.71
CA PRO A 367 10.30 9.29 -0.20
C PRO A 367 10.77 9.01 1.23
N ALA A 368 9.86 8.69 2.16
CA ALA A 368 10.24 8.40 3.54
C ALA A 368 11.15 7.17 3.65
N HIS A 369 10.82 6.09 2.94
CA HIS A 369 11.61 4.86 2.94
C HIS A 369 12.87 4.97 2.06
N ARG A 370 12.76 5.62 0.90
CA ARG A 370 13.86 5.86 -0.05
C ARG A 370 14.98 6.62 0.62
N ARG A 371 14.68 7.60 1.48
CA ARG A 371 15.69 8.37 2.23
C ARG A 371 16.66 7.45 2.97
N ASN A 372 16.18 6.36 3.56
CA ASN A 372 17.04 5.41 4.27
C ASN A 372 17.93 4.60 3.31
N LEU A 373 17.38 4.20 2.16
CA LEU A 373 18.10 3.44 1.12
C LEU A 373 19.22 4.26 0.46
N ILE A 374 19.05 5.57 0.34
CA ILE A 374 20.03 6.47 -0.30
C ILE A 374 20.90 7.24 0.69
N ASN A 375 20.74 7.04 2.01
CA ASN A 375 21.52 7.79 2.99
C ASN A 375 23.02 7.39 2.89
N PRO A 376 23.94 8.32 2.60
CA PRO A 376 25.37 8.01 2.54
C PRO A 376 25.98 7.75 3.92
N ASP A 377 25.34 8.21 5.01
CA ASP A 377 25.87 8.06 6.37
C ASP A 377 25.76 6.63 6.91
N PHE A 378 24.90 5.79 6.32
CA PHE A 378 24.79 4.39 6.73
C PHE A 378 25.86 3.53 6.05
N ASP A 379 26.50 2.69 6.86
CA ASP A 379 27.57 1.78 6.46
C ASP A 379 27.16 0.30 6.59
N SER A 380 26.05 0.03 7.29
CA SER A 380 25.64 -1.32 7.70
C SER A 380 24.14 -1.54 7.52
N VAL A 381 23.76 -2.78 7.23
CA VAL A 381 22.37 -3.21 7.04
C VAL A 381 22.11 -4.57 7.67
N GLY A 382 20.90 -4.73 8.23
CA GLY A 382 20.28 -6.01 8.50
C GLY A 382 18.94 -6.11 7.81
N VAL A 383 18.67 -7.21 7.13
CA VAL A 383 17.36 -7.50 6.55
C VAL A 383 16.78 -8.73 7.20
N GLY A 384 15.55 -8.62 7.69
CA GLY A 384 14.73 -9.73 8.13
C GLY A 384 13.64 -9.98 7.12
N VAL A 385 13.43 -11.25 6.79
CA VAL A 385 12.32 -11.68 5.93
C VAL A 385 11.59 -12.81 6.62
N VAL A 386 10.27 -12.68 6.73
CA VAL A 386 9.39 -13.78 7.13
C VAL A 386 8.34 -13.99 6.06
N VAL A 387 8.11 -15.25 5.68
CA VAL A 387 7.23 -15.60 4.58
C VAL A 387 5.95 -16.20 5.14
N GLU A 388 4.83 -15.65 4.71
CA GLU A 388 3.52 -16.20 4.95
C GLU A 388 2.88 -16.63 3.64
N GLU A 389 2.30 -17.83 3.58
CA GLU A 389 1.39 -18.18 2.51
C GLU A 389 -0.03 -17.74 2.88
N PHE A 390 -0.59 -16.81 2.12
CA PHE A 390 -1.90 -16.25 2.35
C PHE A 390 -2.70 -16.24 1.05
N LEU A 391 -3.90 -16.83 1.08
CA LEU A 391 -4.80 -16.90 -0.07
C LEU A 391 -4.14 -17.44 -1.37
N GLY A 392 -3.13 -18.32 -1.24
CA GLY A 392 -2.40 -18.94 -2.35
C GLY A 392 -1.22 -18.12 -2.90
N TYR A 393 -0.86 -17.02 -2.24
CA TYR A 393 0.30 -16.20 -2.57
C TYR A 393 1.27 -16.14 -1.39
N ARG A 394 2.57 -16.02 -1.69
CA ARG A 394 3.58 -15.75 -0.67
C ARG A 394 3.60 -14.26 -0.39
N ASN A 395 3.36 -13.86 0.85
CA ASN A 395 3.60 -12.53 1.36
C ASN A 395 4.92 -12.52 2.13
N TYR A 396 5.76 -11.56 1.81
CA TYR A 396 7.03 -11.33 2.47
C TYR A 396 6.85 -10.17 3.45
N TYR A 397 6.94 -10.45 4.75
CA TYR A 397 7.15 -9.43 5.78
C TYR A 397 8.63 -9.11 5.81
N ILE A 398 8.97 -7.85 5.60
CA ILE A 398 10.36 -7.42 5.41
C ILE A 398 10.63 -6.25 6.35
N THR A 399 11.71 -6.36 7.10
CA THR A 399 12.29 -5.29 7.89
C THR A 399 13.70 -5.03 7.39
N GLN A 400 14.04 -3.78 7.09
CA GLN A 400 15.41 -3.35 6.78
C GLN A 400 15.87 -2.40 7.88
N GLU A 401 16.93 -2.76 8.58
CA GLU A 401 17.57 -1.97 9.61
C GLU A 401 18.87 -1.40 9.05
N PHE A 402 18.95 -0.08 8.92
CA PHE A 402 20.14 0.63 8.46
C PHE A 402 20.84 1.26 9.66
N ALA A 403 22.17 1.21 9.68
CA ALA A 403 22.97 1.75 10.76
C ALA A 403 24.25 2.39 10.26
N ASP A 404 24.74 3.35 11.05
CA ASP A 404 26.11 3.87 11.01
C ASP A 404 26.87 3.26 12.18
N LEU A 405 27.61 2.17 11.94
CA LEU A 405 28.40 1.46 12.95
C LEU A 405 29.83 2.00 13.07
N GLY A 406 30.31 2.77 12.09
CA GLY A 406 31.64 3.38 12.07
C GLY A 406 32.78 2.40 11.81
N ASP A 407 32.48 1.26 11.17
CA ASP A 407 33.47 0.19 10.91
C ASP A 407 34.31 0.43 9.64
#